data_AF-A0AAQ2EW92-F1
#
_entry.id   AF-A0AAQ2EW92-F1
#
_cell.length_a   1.000
_cell.length_b   1.000
_cell.length_c   1.000
_cell.angle_alpha   90.00
_cell.angle_beta   90.00
_cell.angle_gamma   90.00
#
_symmetry.space_group_name_H-M   'P 1'
#
loop_
_entity.id
_entity.type
_entity.pdbx_description
1 polymer ?
#
loop_
_entity_poly.entity_id
_entity_poly.type
_entity_poly.pdbx_seq_one_letter_code
_entity_poly.pdbx_strand_id
1 'polypeptide(L)'
;MRIYLITFFILSFSVHASDKLHLELISGNWVCSNSYQEEEVTIKETTKYSYDINNFTYSYRSNAEMLYQNKIPVGTVQVIEEGSFTYESAKIIYDLKSVKTDVLDDPLEAISGKVIKEMEEELRNDKTPYQTTFINEKEWETKDPNDNSKILCKRDITN
;
A
#
# COMPACT_ATOMS: atom_id res chain seq x y z
N MET A 1 -9.93 59.69 -17.79
CA MET A 1 -8.76 59.27 -17.00
C MET A 1 -8.82 57.76 -16.89
N ARG A 2 -7.82 57.04 -17.43
CA ARG A 2 -7.91 55.60 -17.72
C ARG A 2 -7.79 54.77 -16.43
N ILE A 3 -8.69 53.80 -16.28
CA ILE A 3 -8.72 52.80 -15.20
C ILE A 3 -7.53 51.87 -15.39
N TYR A 4 -6.62 51.83 -14.41
CA TYR A 4 -5.55 50.85 -14.36
C TYR A 4 -6.15 49.50 -13.94
N LEU A 5 -6.25 48.57 -14.89
CA LEU A 5 -6.48 47.15 -14.62
C LEU A 5 -5.23 46.62 -13.91
N ILE A 6 -5.33 46.43 -12.59
CA ILE A 6 -4.34 45.66 -11.84
C ILE A 6 -4.65 44.18 -12.12
N THR A 7 -3.96 43.62 -13.10
CA THR A 7 -3.95 42.18 -13.36
C THR A 7 -3.20 41.52 -12.21
N PHE A 8 -3.94 41.00 -11.23
CA PHE A 8 -3.38 40.18 -10.15
C PHE A 8 -2.96 38.85 -10.78
N PHE A 9 -1.69 38.74 -11.17
CA PHE A 9 -1.07 37.49 -11.59
C PHE A 9 -0.96 36.63 -10.34
N ILE A 10 -2.00 35.84 -10.05
CA ILE A 10 -1.94 34.77 -9.04
C ILE A 10 -0.97 33.74 -9.62
N LEU A 11 0.31 33.90 -9.29
CA LEU A 11 1.30 32.84 -9.40
C LEU A 11 0.82 31.75 -8.45
N SER A 12 0.10 30.78 -9.00
CA SER A 12 -0.15 29.49 -8.39
C SER A 12 1.22 28.84 -8.18
N PHE A 13 1.85 29.09 -7.04
CA PHE A 13 2.98 28.32 -6.58
C PHE A 13 2.45 26.93 -6.27
N SER A 14 2.40 26.09 -7.30
CA SER A 14 2.24 24.65 -7.18
C SER A 14 3.30 24.18 -6.20
N VAL A 15 2.84 23.62 -5.08
CA VAL A 15 3.66 23.18 -3.95
C VAL A 15 4.56 22.03 -4.43
N HIS A 16 5.73 22.34 -4.99
CA HIS A 16 6.73 21.34 -5.45
C HIS A 16 7.68 20.89 -4.33
N ALA A 17 7.37 21.25 -3.07
CA ALA A 17 8.12 20.85 -1.89
C ALA A 17 7.60 19.55 -1.23
N SER A 18 6.50 18.94 -1.72
CA SER A 18 5.88 17.79 -1.05
C SER A 18 6.62 16.47 -1.27
N ASP A 19 7.05 16.16 -2.50
CA ASP A 19 7.41 14.77 -2.83
C ASP A 19 8.77 14.34 -2.29
N LYS A 20 9.76 15.23 -2.27
CA LYS A 20 11.07 14.93 -1.69
C LYS A 20 10.95 14.65 -0.18
N LEU A 21 10.19 15.49 0.52
CA LEU A 21 9.94 15.30 1.95
C LEU A 21 9.14 14.02 2.21
N HIS A 22 8.13 13.72 1.37
CA HIS A 22 7.39 12.47 1.47
C HIS A 22 8.31 11.27 1.28
N LEU A 23 9.18 11.28 0.26
CA LEU A 23 10.16 10.21 0.05
C LEU A 23 11.04 10.02 1.28
N GLU A 24 11.62 11.09 1.82
CA GLU A 24 12.42 11.02 3.05
C GLU A 24 11.62 10.39 4.22
N LEU A 25 10.34 10.74 4.36
CA LEU A 25 9.47 10.18 5.39
C LEU A 25 9.06 8.72 5.09
N ILE A 26 8.93 8.30 3.83
CA ILE A 26 8.57 6.92 3.44
C ILE A 26 9.69 5.94 3.80
N SER A 27 10.96 6.37 3.76
CA SER A 27 12.10 5.49 4.01
C SER A 27 12.01 4.71 5.33
N GLY A 28 12.38 3.43 5.30
CA GLY A 28 12.40 2.56 6.47
C GLY A 28 11.23 1.60 6.55
N ASN A 29 10.94 1.13 7.77
CA ASN A 29 10.00 0.04 8.01
C ASN A 29 8.62 0.53 8.48
N TRP A 30 7.57 -0.10 7.96
CA TRP A 30 6.17 0.23 8.25
C TRP A 30 5.35 -1.03 8.51
N VAL A 31 4.40 -0.94 9.43
CA VAL A 31 3.39 -1.95 9.69
C VAL A 31 2.02 -1.37 9.36
N CYS A 32 1.34 -1.99 8.40
CA CYS A 32 -0.01 -1.64 7.99
C CYS A 32 -0.94 -2.78 8.42
N SER A 33 -2.14 -2.43 8.87
CA SER A 33 -3.17 -3.42 9.16
C SER A 33 -4.44 -3.02 8.44
N ASN A 34 -5.04 -3.97 7.74
CA ASN A 34 -6.29 -3.78 7.05
C ASN A 34 -7.26 -4.89 7.44
N SER A 35 -8.56 -4.57 7.40
CA SER A 35 -9.59 -5.59 7.51
C SER A 35 -10.75 -5.24 6.62
N TYR A 36 -11.10 -6.18 5.76
CA TYR A 36 -12.17 -6.04 4.79
C TYR A 36 -12.99 -7.32 4.74
N GLN A 37 -14.20 -7.21 4.19
CA GLN A 37 -15.15 -8.30 4.11
C GLN A 37 -15.52 -8.51 2.64
N GLU A 38 -15.30 -9.72 2.16
CA GLU A 38 -15.75 -10.20 0.85
C GLU A 38 -16.82 -11.27 1.08
N GLU A 39 -18.05 -10.97 0.69
CA GLU A 39 -19.21 -11.82 0.95
C GLU A 39 -19.31 -12.18 2.45
N GLU A 40 -19.14 -13.47 2.79
CA GLU A 40 -19.17 -13.98 4.16
C GLU A 40 -17.77 -14.18 4.76
N VAL A 41 -16.70 -13.87 4.03
CA VAL A 41 -15.31 -14.02 4.47
C VAL A 41 -14.77 -12.66 4.92
N THR A 42 -14.31 -12.59 6.17
CA THR A 42 -13.53 -11.46 6.69
C THR A 42 -12.06 -11.76 6.51
N ILE A 43 -11.33 -10.84 5.88
CA ILE A 43 -9.89 -10.92 5.71
C ILE A 43 -9.26 -9.91 6.66
N LYS A 44 -8.34 -10.38 7.49
CA LYS A 44 -7.51 -9.53 8.37
C LYS A 44 -6.09 -9.62 7.89
N GLU A 45 -5.58 -8.50 7.42
CA GLU A 45 -4.26 -8.40 6.84
C GLU A 45 -3.34 -7.62 7.78
N THR A 46 -2.12 -8.11 7.97
CA THR A 46 -1.04 -7.34 8.57
C THR A 46 0.19 -7.42 7.69
N THR A 47 0.61 -6.25 7.22
CA THR A 47 1.68 -6.10 6.23
C THR A 47 2.83 -5.32 6.81
N LYS A 48 4.04 -5.89 6.71
CA LYS A 48 5.29 -5.22 7.03
C LYS A 48 5.99 -4.79 5.76
N TYR A 49 6.12 -3.50 5.54
CA TYR A 49 6.89 -2.93 4.42
C TYR A 49 8.26 -2.46 4.89
N SER A 50 9.23 -2.52 3.98
CA SER A 50 10.55 -1.89 4.10
C SER A 50 10.87 -1.15 2.81
N TYR A 51 11.17 0.15 2.90
CA TYR A 51 11.48 1.00 1.76
C TYR A 51 12.90 1.53 1.81
N ASP A 52 13.65 1.31 0.72
CA ASP A 52 14.91 1.98 0.45
C ASP A 52 14.72 3.01 -0.66
N ILE A 53 14.70 4.28 -0.26
CA ILE A 53 14.43 5.42 -1.16
C ILE A 53 15.64 5.78 -2.02
N ASN A 54 16.85 5.35 -1.65
CA ASN A 54 18.05 5.64 -2.43
C ASN A 54 18.07 4.78 -3.70
N ASN A 55 17.55 3.55 -3.57
CA ASN A 55 17.45 2.58 -4.65
C ASN A 55 16.05 2.48 -5.26
N PHE A 56 15.06 3.17 -4.68
CA PHE A 56 13.64 3.07 -5.06
C PHE A 56 13.12 1.63 -5.04
N THR A 57 13.50 0.88 -4.02
CA THR A 57 13.11 -0.52 -3.83
C THR A 57 12.27 -0.71 -2.59
N TYR A 58 11.37 -1.68 -2.64
CA TYR A 58 10.59 -2.11 -1.49
C TYR A 58 10.65 -3.63 -1.34
N SER A 59 10.44 -4.08 -0.11
CA SER A 59 10.03 -5.44 0.19
C SER A 59 8.85 -5.38 1.13
N TYR A 60 7.90 -6.30 1.01
CA TYR A 60 6.89 -6.47 2.06
C TYR A 60 6.64 -7.92 2.39
N ARG A 61 6.16 -8.15 3.62
CA ARG A 61 5.63 -9.43 4.08
C ARG A 61 4.24 -9.21 4.67
N SER A 62 3.22 -9.79 4.06
CA SER A 62 1.84 -9.76 4.51
C SER A 62 1.42 -11.12 5.05
N ASN A 63 0.67 -11.12 6.14
CA ASN A 63 -0.11 -12.28 6.57
C ASN A 63 -1.59 -11.91 6.48
N ALA A 64 -2.36 -12.69 5.73
CA ALA A 64 -3.81 -12.54 5.60
C ALA A 64 -4.50 -13.74 6.27
N GLU A 65 -5.25 -13.47 7.34
CA GLU A 65 -6.10 -14.42 8.04
C GLU A 65 -7.53 -14.32 7.48
N MET A 66 -8.06 -15.44 7.01
CA MET A 66 -9.40 -15.55 6.44
C MET A 66 -10.37 -16.19 7.45
N LEU A 67 -11.46 -15.49 7.75
CA LEU A 67 -12.47 -15.89 8.73
C LEU A 67 -13.86 -15.93 8.10
N TYR A 68 -14.46 -17.11 7.97
CA TYR A 68 -15.85 -17.25 7.55
C TYR A 68 -16.80 -16.80 8.67
N GLN A 69 -17.72 -15.90 8.34
CA GLN A 69 -18.65 -15.20 9.23
C GLN A 69 -17.95 -14.60 10.47
N ASN A 70 -16.69 -14.14 10.29
CA ASN A 70 -15.81 -13.59 11.33
C ASN A 70 -15.62 -14.52 12.55
N LYS A 71 -15.77 -15.84 12.37
CA LYS A 71 -15.77 -16.82 13.46
C LYS A 71 -14.95 -18.07 13.16
N ILE A 72 -15.05 -18.60 11.94
CA ILE A 72 -14.46 -19.88 11.57
C ILE A 72 -13.18 -19.59 10.77
N PRO A 73 -12.00 -19.97 11.27
CA PRO A 73 -10.77 -19.83 10.49
C PRO A 73 -10.85 -20.71 9.25
N VAL A 74 -10.73 -20.08 8.08
CA VAL A 74 -10.69 -20.73 6.77
C VAL A 74 -9.25 -21.07 6.40
N GLY A 75 -8.33 -20.15 6.70
CA GLY A 75 -6.91 -20.36 6.51
C GLY A 75 -6.12 -19.07 6.68
N THR A 76 -4.80 -19.20 6.61
CA THR A 76 -3.85 -18.09 6.66
C THR A 76 -2.85 -18.24 5.53
N VAL A 77 -2.68 -17.16 4.76
CA VAL A 77 -1.65 -17.07 3.72
C VAL A 77 -0.62 -16.01 4.08
N GLN A 78 0.62 -16.27 3.70
CA GLN A 78 1.70 -15.29 3.75
C GLN A 78 2.10 -14.93 2.34
N VAL A 79 2.15 -13.63 2.06
CA VAL A 79 2.66 -13.09 0.80
C VAL A 79 3.97 -12.37 1.08
N ILE A 80 5.00 -12.67 0.29
CA ILE A 80 6.29 -11.98 0.33
C ILE A 80 6.51 -11.36 -1.04
N GLU A 81 6.74 -10.06 -1.06
CA GLU A 81 7.04 -9.32 -2.28
C GLU A 81 8.36 -8.56 -2.19
N GLU A 82 9.00 -8.43 -3.34
CA GLU A 82 10.11 -7.51 -3.57
C GLU A 82 9.93 -6.82 -4.93
N GLY A 83 10.24 -5.54 -4.98
CA GLY A 83 10.09 -4.77 -6.21
C GLY A 83 10.73 -3.40 -6.14
N SER A 84 10.43 -2.60 -7.14
CA SER A 84 10.75 -1.17 -7.18
C SER A 84 9.49 -0.33 -7.08
N PHE A 85 9.64 0.96 -6.82
CA PHE A 85 8.51 1.88 -6.85
C PHE A 85 8.91 3.20 -7.50
N THR A 86 7.94 3.91 -8.04
CA THR A 86 8.09 5.32 -8.41
C THR A 86 7.25 6.19 -7.49
N TYR A 87 7.67 7.45 -7.32
CA TYR A 87 6.95 8.40 -6.50
C TYR A 87 6.89 9.77 -7.17
N GLU A 88 5.68 10.23 -7.52
CA GLU A 88 5.47 11.54 -8.14
C GLU A 88 4.07 12.07 -7.81
N SER A 89 3.95 13.37 -7.57
CA SER A 89 2.69 14.04 -7.23
C SER A 89 1.98 13.38 -6.05
N ALA A 90 2.76 13.05 -5.02
CA ALA A 90 2.34 12.31 -3.84
C ALA A 90 1.71 10.92 -4.12
N LYS A 91 1.98 10.30 -5.27
CA LYS A 91 1.50 8.96 -5.62
C LYS A 91 2.66 7.97 -5.65
N ILE A 92 2.46 6.80 -5.05
CA ILE A 92 3.37 5.67 -5.17
C ILE A 92 2.81 4.67 -6.18
N ILE A 93 3.65 4.19 -7.09
CA ILE A 93 3.31 3.12 -8.04
C ILE A 93 4.34 2.02 -7.84
N TYR A 94 3.86 0.79 -7.62
CA TYR A 94 4.71 -0.37 -7.43
C TYR A 94 5.02 -1.05 -8.76
N ASP A 95 6.26 -1.53 -8.88
CA ASP A 95 6.69 -2.44 -9.92
C ASP A 95 7.23 -3.72 -9.31
N LEU A 96 6.36 -4.72 -9.24
CA LEU A 96 6.63 -6.00 -8.62
C LEU A 96 7.67 -6.79 -9.43
N LYS A 97 8.77 -7.17 -8.78
CA LYS A 97 9.81 -8.01 -9.37
C LYS A 97 9.61 -9.49 -9.04
N SER A 98 9.28 -9.78 -7.78
CA SER A 98 9.01 -11.13 -7.32
C SER A 98 7.94 -11.14 -6.25
N VAL A 99 7.05 -12.11 -6.35
CA VAL A 99 6.08 -12.47 -5.32
C VAL A 99 6.19 -13.97 -5.05
N LYS A 100 5.99 -14.33 -3.79
CA LYS A 100 5.82 -15.70 -3.34
C LYS A 100 4.70 -15.74 -2.32
N THR A 101 3.77 -16.67 -2.52
CA THR A 101 2.70 -16.92 -1.56
C THR A 101 2.88 -18.30 -0.92
N ASP A 102 2.89 -18.34 0.41
CA ASP A 102 2.95 -19.55 1.23
C ASP A 102 1.64 -19.72 1.99
N VAL A 103 1.07 -20.93 1.97
CA VAL A 103 -0.07 -21.29 2.83
C VAL A 103 0.48 -21.67 4.21
N LEU A 104 0.13 -20.90 5.23
CA LEU A 104 0.56 -21.16 6.61
C LEU A 104 -0.40 -22.10 7.34
N ASP A 105 -1.70 -21.97 7.05
CA ASP A 105 -2.76 -22.79 7.61
C ASP A 105 -3.92 -22.90 6.60
N ASP A 106 -4.48 -24.09 6.43
CA ASP A 106 -5.63 -24.35 5.54
C ASP A 106 -6.43 -25.56 6.03
N PRO A 107 -7.13 -25.43 7.17
CA PRO A 107 -7.84 -26.54 7.81
C PRO A 107 -9.01 -27.07 6.98
N LEU A 108 -9.50 -26.31 6.01
CA LEU A 108 -10.63 -26.67 5.15
C LEU A 108 -10.20 -27.08 3.74
N GLU A 109 -8.90 -27.11 3.46
CA GLU A 109 -8.34 -27.36 2.12
C GLU A 109 -8.97 -26.46 1.03
N ALA A 110 -9.29 -25.22 1.42
CA ALA A 110 -9.97 -24.26 0.56
C ALA A 110 -9.00 -23.45 -0.31
N ILE A 111 -7.72 -23.39 0.08
CA ILE A 111 -6.70 -22.56 -0.58
C ILE A 111 -5.96 -23.40 -1.63
N SER A 112 -6.58 -23.52 -2.80
CA SER A 112 -5.98 -24.29 -3.89
C SER A 112 -4.77 -23.58 -4.52
N GLY A 113 -3.87 -24.36 -5.14
CA GLY A 113 -2.78 -23.80 -5.93
C GLY A 113 -3.21 -22.95 -7.12
N LYS A 114 -4.48 -23.05 -7.58
CA LYS A 114 -5.06 -22.15 -8.57
C LYS A 114 -5.33 -20.78 -7.97
N VAL A 115 -5.96 -20.73 -6.79
CA VAL A 115 -6.24 -19.50 -6.05
C VAL A 115 -4.94 -18.75 -5.76
N ILE A 116 -3.90 -19.46 -5.31
CA ILE A 116 -2.57 -18.87 -5.06
C ILE A 116 -2.01 -18.20 -6.32
N LYS A 117 -2.11 -18.86 -7.48
CA LYS A 117 -1.64 -18.29 -8.75
C LYS A 117 -2.44 -17.08 -9.18
N GLU A 118 -3.77 -17.12 -9.02
CA GLU A 118 -4.65 -15.98 -9.33
C GLU A 118 -4.27 -14.76 -8.48
N MET A 119 -4.05 -14.95 -7.17
CA MET A 119 -3.57 -13.89 -6.28
C MET A 119 -2.20 -13.34 -6.72
N GLU A 120 -1.23 -14.21 -7.03
CA GLU A 120 0.09 -13.76 -7.50
C GLU A 120 0.02 -13.03 -8.86
N GLU A 121 -0.89 -13.43 -9.74
CA GLU A 121 -1.12 -12.76 -11.03
C GLU A 121 -1.78 -11.39 -10.84
N GLU A 122 -2.75 -11.26 -9.94
CA GLU A 122 -3.37 -9.98 -9.59
C GLU A 122 -2.32 -8.99 -9.05
N LEU A 123 -1.47 -9.43 -8.12
CA LEU A 123 -0.38 -8.61 -7.56
C LEU A 123 0.63 -8.18 -8.64
N ARG A 124 0.95 -9.06 -9.61
CA ARG A 124 1.84 -8.71 -10.74
C ARG A 124 1.25 -7.69 -11.69
N ASN A 125 -0.07 -7.72 -11.84
CA ASN A 125 -0.80 -6.84 -12.74
C ASN A 125 -1.22 -5.53 -12.07
N ASP A 126 -1.11 -5.42 -10.75
CA ASP A 126 -1.38 -4.17 -10.05
C ASP A 126 -0.38 -3.08 -10.46
N LYS A 127 -0.94 -1.97 -10.96
CA LYS A 127 -0.22 -0.74 -11.34
C LYS A 127 -0.94 0.48 -10.76
N THR A 128 -1.71 0.27 -9.69
CA THR A 128 -2.53 1.31 -9.08
C THR A 128 -1.65 2.41 -8.49
N PRO A 129 -1.92 3.70 -8.82
CA PRO A 129 -1.16 4.81 -8.28
C PRO A 129 -1.74 5.25 -6.93
N TYR A 130 -1.35 4.56 -5.86
CA TYR A 130 -1.81 4.84 -4.50
C TYR A 130 -1.42 6.26 -4.06
N GLN A 131 -2.40 7.05 -3.65
CA GLN A 131 -2.19 8.45 -3.25
C GLN A 131 -1.80 8.52 -1.78
N THR A 132 -0.64 9.08 -1.47
CA THR A 132 -0.33 9.51 -0.09
C THR A 132 -1.23 10.69 0.25
N THR A 133 -2.06 10.53 1.28
CA THR A 133 -2.97 11.57 1.78
C THR A 133 -2.45 12.23 3.05
N PHE A 134 -1.61 11.52 3.81
CA PHE A 134 -0.94 12.03 5.01
C PHE A 134 0.34 11.23 5.27
N ILE A 135 1.41 11.89 5.68
CA ILE A 135 2.63 11.21 6.15
C ILE A 135 3.39 12.06 7.17
N ASN A 136 3.91 11.40 8.21
CA ASN A 136 4.85 11.95 9.17
C ASN A 136 5.86 10.87 9.65
N GLU A 137 6.64 11.17 10.69
CA GLU A 137 7.64 10.23 11.22
C GLU A 137 7.06 8.92 11.80
N LYS A 138 5.77 8.90 12.15
CA LYS A 138 5.10 7.78 12.85
C LYS A 138 4.01 7.10 12.04
N GLU A 139 3.32 7.85 11.17
CA GLU A 139 2.10 7.43 10.49
C GLU A 139 2.16 7.79 9.01
N TRP A 140 1.63 6.90 8.18
CA TRP A 140 1.50 7.09 6.74
C TRP A 140 0.14 6.57 6.28
N GLU A 141 -0.66 7.45 5.69
CA GLU A 141 -1.95 7.12 5.09
C GLU A 141 -1.82 7.15 3.56
N THR A 142 -2.22 6.05 2.93
CA THR A 142 -2.42 5.97 1.49
C THR A 142 -3.89 5.75 1.17
N LYS A 143 -4.28 6.14 -0.04
CA LYS A 143 -5.64 6.01 -0.56
C LYS A 143 -5.61 5.34 -1.93
N ASP A 144 -6.41 4.32 -2.12
CA ASP A 144 -6.65 3.72 -3.43
C ASP A 144 -7.58 4.63 -4.25
N PRO A 145 -7.18 5.07 -5.46
CA PRO A 145 -8.00 5.93 -6.29
C PRO A 145 -9.25 5.25 -6.90
N ASN A 146 -9.27 3.92 -6.98
CA ASN A 146 -10.35 3.16 -7.63
C ASN A 146 -11.59 3.06 -6.73
N ASP A 147 -11.40 2.79 -5.45
CA ASP A 147 -12.50 2.57 -4.49
C ASP A 147 -12.53 3.58 -3.34
N ASN A 148 -11.53 4.45 -3.24
CA ASN A 148 -11.34 5.43 -2.16
C ASN A 148 -11.04 4.84 -0.78
N SER A 149 -10.74 3.54 -0.69
CA SER A 149 -10.28 2.89 0.53
C SER A 149 -8.96 3.53 0.99
N LYS A 150 -8.72 3.47 2.30
CA LYS A 150 -7.54 4.07 2.93
C LYS A 150 -6.83 3.03 3.76
N ILE A 151 -5.50 3.03 3.68
CA ILE A 151 -4.63 2.19 4.50
C ILE A 151 -3.80 3.12 5.38
N LEU A 152 -3.82 2.86 6.69
CA LEU A 152 -2.98 3.54 7.67
C LEU A 152 -1.86 2.60 8.12
N CYS A 153 -0.63 3.03 7.88
CA CYS A 153 0.58 2.37 8.31
C CYS A 153 1.22 3.12 9.47
N LYS A 154 1.82 2.37 10.39
CA LYS A 154 2.60 2.90 11.51
C LYS A 154 4.06 2.51 11.35
N ARG A 155 4.97 3.38 11.76
CA ARG A 155 6.41 3.09 11.73
C ARG A 155 6.71 1.84 12.56
N ASP A 156 7.44 0.88 12.01
CA ASP A 156 7.94 -0.25 12.78
C ASP A 156 9.15 0.22 13.60
N ILE A 157 8.97 0.33 14.93
CA ILE A 157 10.03 0.72 15.87
C ILE A 157 10.70 -0.50 16.52
N THR A 158 10.29 -1.72 16.14
CA THR A 158 10.93 -2.95 16.60
C THR A 158 12.06 -3.32 15.63
N ASN A 159 13.27 -2.82 15.92
CA ASN A 159 14.52 -3.31 15.33
C ASN A 159 15.01 -4.56 16.07
#